data_AF-A0A6J7B8B4-F1
#
_entry.id   AF-A0A6J7B8B4-F1
#
_cell.length_a   1.000
_cell.length_b   1.000
_cell.length_c   1.000
_cell.angle_alpha   90.00
_cell.angle_beta   90.00
_cell.angle_gamma   90.00
#
_symmetry.space_group_name_H-M   'P 1'
#
loop_
_entity.id
_entity.type
_entity.pdbx_description
1 polymer ?
#
loop_
_entity_poly.entity_id
_entity_poly.type
_entity_poly.pdbx_seq_one_letter_code
_entity_poly.pdbx_strand_id
1 'polypeptide(L)' 'MLPKNRLGQQVASKLKVYAGPEHPHGAQAPTPYVFTQFSQIAK' A
#
# COMPACT_ATOMS: atom_id res chain seq x y z
N MET A 1 5.72 9.12 -7.66
CA MET A 1 4.49 8.32 -7.53
C MET A 1 3.39 9.05 -6.76
N LEU A 2 3.71 9.86 -5.74
CA LEU A 2 2.73 10.74 -5.08
C LEU A 2 2.80 12.20 -5.59
N PRO A 3 1.71 12.98 -5.47
CA PRO A 3 1.72 14.42 -5.72
C PRO A 3 2.70 15.15 -4.79
N LYS A 4 3.44 16.14 -5.29
CA LYS A 4 4.41 16.92 -4.50
C LYS A 4 3.75 18.11 -3.79
N ASN A 5 2.79 17.84 -2.92
CA ASN A 5 2.04 18.86 -2.18
C ASN A 5 1.67 18.38 -0.77
N ARG A 6 0.92 19.21 -0.01
CA ARG A 6 0.50 18.89 1.37
C ARG A 6 -0.30 17.57 1.46
N LEU A 7 -1.18 17.32 0.49
CA LEU A 7 -1.94 16.07 0.43
C LEU A 7 -1.01 14.86 0.22
N GLY A 8 -0.03 14.97 -0.67
CA GLY A 8 0.96 13.91 -0.90
C GLY A 8 1.75 13.55 0.36
N GLN A 9 2.10 14.54 1.19
CA GLN A 9 2.75 14.30 2.49
C GLN A 9 1.83 13.54 3.46
N GLN A 10 0.54 13.89 3.50
CA GLN A 10 -0.46 13.18 4.31
C GLN A 10 -0.71 11.75 3.83
N VAL A 11 -0.62 11.48 2.53
CA VAL A 11 -0.73 10.12 1.98
C VAL A 11 0.53 9.31 2.30
N ALA A 12 1.71 9.91 2.15
CA ALA A 12 2.99 9.25 2.43
C ALA A 12 3.09 8.75 3.88
N SER A 13 2.51 9.46 4.86
CA SER A 13 2.54 9.06 6.27
C SER A 13 1.81 7.75 6.58
N LYS A 14 0.90 7.32 5.70
CA LYS A 14 0.13 6.06 5.83
C LYS A 14 0.92 4.84 5.37
N LEU A 15 1.96 5.01 4.56
CA LEU A 15 2.80 3.90 4.08
C LEU A 15 3.78 3.48 5.18
N LYS A 16 3.79 2.20 5.54
CA LYS A 16 4.72 1.59 6.50
C LYS A 16 5.51 0.50 5.79
N VAL A 17 6.85 0.63 5.78
CA VAL A 17 7.77 -0.30 5.13
C VAL A 17 8.68 -0.91 6.19
N TYR A 18 8.76 -2.24 6.21
CA TYR A 18 9.58 -3.01 7.15
C TYR A 18 10.66 -3.75 6.38
N ALA A 19 11.86 -3.82 6.95
CA ALA A 19 12.98 -4.51 6.32
C ALA A 19 12.88 -6.04 6.44
N GLY A 20 12.28 -6.53 7.54
CA GLY A 20 12.05 -7.95 7.80
C GLY A 20 10.61 -8.40 7.49
N PRO A 21 10.30 -9.69 7.70
CA PRO A 21 8.99 -10.26 7.42
C PRO A 21 7.91 -9.87 8.44
N GLU A 22 8.29 -9.37 9.62
CA GLU A 22 7.37 -9.05 10.71
C GLU A 22 7.04 -7.55 10.79
N HIS A 23 5.84 -7.23 11.30
CA HIS A 23 5.40 -5.85 11.56
C HIS A 23 4.53 -5.75 12.84
N PRO A 24 4.57 -4.63 13.60
CA PRO A 24 3.88 -4.48 14.88
C PRO A 24 2.36 -4.24 14.79
N HIS A 25 1.77 -4.23 13.59
CA HIS A 25 0.38 -3.85 13.36
C HIS A 25 -0.66 -4.98 13.53
N GLY A 26 -0.36 -5.99 14.34
CA GLY A 26 -1.25 -7.15 14.54
C GLY A 26 -2.65 -6.77 15.06
N ALA A 27 -2.75 -5.75 15.92
CA ALA A 27 -4.03 -5.28 16.47
C ALA A 27 -4.99 -4.70 15.42
N GLN A 28 -4.49 -4.35 14.22
CA GLN A 28 -5.30 -3.77 13.14
C GLN A 28 -5.93 -4.85 12.24
N ALA A 29 -5.61 -6.12 12.44
CA ALA A 29 -6.05 -7.24 11.62
C ALA A 29 -5.89 -6.99 10.10
N PRO A 30 -4.66 -6.71 9.62
CA PRO A 30 -4.43 -6.38 8.22
C PRO A 30 -4.76 -7.56 7.29
N THR A 31 -5.43 -7.27 6.18
CA THR A 31 -5.75 -8.27 5.15
C THR A 31 -4.62 -8.37 4.12
N PRO A 32 -4.13 -9.58 3.80
CA PRO A 32 -3.16 -9.78 2.72
C PRO A 32 -3.71 -9.28 1.38
N TYR A 33 -2.91 -8.50 0.65
CA TYR A 33 -3.24 -8.02 -0.68
C TYR A 33 -2.26 -8.60 -1.71
N VAL A 34 -2.79 -9.34 -2.68
CA VAL A 34 -2.01 -9.95 -3.78
C VAL A 34 -2.26 -9.17 -5.05
N PHE A 35 -1.21 -8.70 -5.71
CA PHE A 35 -1.33 -8.01 -6.99
C PHE A 35 -1.70 -9.00 -8.09
N THR A 36 -2.87 -8.80 -8.71
CA THR A 36 -3.33 -9.60 -9.85
C THR A 36 -3.30 -8.77 -11.13
N GLN A 37 -2.97 -9.41 -12.26
CA GLN A 37 -3.00 -8.77 -13.57
C GLN A 37 -4.39 -8.94 -14.18
N PHE A 38 -5.05 -7.82 -14.48
CA PHE A 38 -6.30 -7.83 -15.25
C PHE A 38 -5.98 -7.60 -16.73
N SER A 39 -6.30 -8.60 -17.56
CA SER A 39 -6.14 -8.51 -19.02
C SER A 39 -7.37 -7.85 -19.64
N GLN A 40 -7.17 -6.87 -20.53
CA GLN A 40 -8.24 -6.18 -21.27
C GLN A 40 -8.43 -6.74 -22.68
N ILE A 41 -8.19 -8.03 -22.90
CA ILE A 41 -8.46 -8.66 -24.20
C ILE A 41 -9.95 -9.00 -24.26
N ALA A 42 -10.77 -7.98 -24.52
CA ALA A 42 -12.06 -8.01 -25.22
C ALA A 42 -12.85 -6.73 -24.91
N LYS A 43 -12.85 -5.79 -25.86
CA LYS A 43 -13.98 -4.91 -26.13
C LYS A 43 -14.23 -4.93 -27.63
#